data_AF-A0A3A8JGT0-F1
#
_entry.id   AF-A0A3A8JGT0-F1
#
_cell.length_a   1.000
_cell.length_b   1.000
_cell.length_c   1.000
_cell.angle_alpha   90.00
_cell.angle_beta   90.00
_cell.angle_gamma   90.00
#
_symmetry.space_group_name_H-M   'P 1'
#
loop_
_entity.id
_entity.type
_entity.pdbx_description
1 polymer ?
#
loop_
_entity_poly.entity_id
_entity_poly.type
_entity_poly.pdbx_seq_one_letter_code
_entity_poly.pdbx_strand_id
1 'polypeptide(L)'
;MSRNTQWKVVLFGVSALVLVVVLVFASGTKGAPGEPYPELREKDAFAQQALEALRATGIPGALTYDPERFLIQSTAPDGGLGMVVFLSNFHREYLATAPEKRGEVLARLGRSGALPEGAETYAQARPHLMLVVRARDTFEQFPQQSGEKVPVSWQPLGEVLAEALVQDTPEAMRYVSPDDLARWGISYGQAHADAMANLRRLDSVPLTHLALGTCLLATNDSYGASRLLLEDVMSGCEVKGERVVLVPNRDTLLITGAEDAEGLLEVAEAALAGLKAPRPVDGRALRLTADGWRPFLPEPGSPSRSLLENLAFASRVRGYQEQTERLRRQHEAEGSQLHVAGYVPEQDAKGRFFGQAIWSNDGETLLPRADVILFMDAALGPHAPPVASVRWDLVVRDAGMLLMPELGLYPERYRVRGFPSKELLQRWKADPTAMDVP
;
A
#
# COMPACT_ATOMS: atom_id res chain seq x y z
N MET A 1 -41.51 -9.78 -11.94
CA MET A 1 -40.68 -9.42 -13.11
C MET A 1 -39.51 -8.57 -12.64
N SER A 2 -38.32 -9.16 -12.74
CA SER A 2 -36.95 -8.65 -12.54
C SER A 2 -36.68 -7.36 -11.72
N ARG A 3 -36.22 -7.56 -10.47
CA ARG A 3 -35.40 -6.63 -9.67
C ARG A 3 -33.94 -6.78 -10.14
N ASN A 4 -33.47 -6.00 -11.13
CA ASN A 4 -32.04 -6.05 -11.49
C ASN A 4 -31.47 -4.80 -12.18
N THR A 5 -31.83 -3.58 -11.73
CA THR A 5 -31.30 -2.34 -12.34
C THR A 5 -30.86 -1.28 -11.32
N GLN A 6 -30.19 -1.66 -10.22
CA GLN A 6 -29.78 -0.70 -9.18
C GLN A 6 -28.29 -0.63 -8.82
N TRP A 7 -27.38 -1.26 -9.56
CA TRP A 7 -25.95 -1.16 -9.29
C TRP A 7 -25.22 -0.53 -10.48
N LYS A 8 -25.05 0.80 -10.47
CA LYS A 8 -24.15 1.52 -11.39
C LYS A 8 -23.15 2.46 -10.70
N VAL A 9 -22.97 2.34 -9.38
CA VAL A 9 -21.91 3.09 -8.65
C VAL A 9 -20.76 2.18 -8.19
N VAL A 10 -20.85 0.87 -8.41
CA VAL A 10 -19.84 -0.09 -7.92
C VAL A 10 -19.17 -0.78 -9.11
N LEU A 11 -18.19 -0.10 -9.73
CA LEU A 11 -17.20 -0.70 -10.64
C LEU A 11 -16.12 0.34 -11.00
N PHE A 12 -15.37 0.80 -9.99
CA PHE A 12 -14.25 1.72 -10.21
C PHE A 12 -12.99 1.38 -9.38
N GLY A 13 -12.82 0.13 -8.95
CA GLY A 13 -11.67 -0.27 -8.13
C GLY A 13 -10.31 -0.17 -8.84
N VAL A 14 -10.25 -0.36 -10.17
CA VAL A 14 -9.00 -0.23 -10.95
C VAL A 14 -8.97 1.09 -11.72
N SER A 15 -10.12 1.55 -12.22
CA SER A 15 -10.22 2.78 -13.00
C SER A 15 -10.07 4.04 -12.16
N ALA A 16 -10.45 4.07 -10.88
CA ALA A 16 -10.30 5.27 -10.05
C ALA A 16 -8.85 5.53 -9.62
N LEU A 17 -8.03 4.49 -9.39
CA LEU A 17 -6.61 4.68 -9.10
C LEU A 17 -5.87 5.25 -10.32
N VAL A 18 -6.12 4.71 -11.52
CA VAL A 18 -5.60 5.27 -12.77
C VAL A 18 -6.14 6.68 -12.97
N LEU A 19 -7.43 6.94 -12.72
CA LEU A 19 -8.01 8.27 -12.89
C LEU A 19 -7.43 9.28 -11.89
N VAL A 20 -7.15 8.92 -10.64
CA VAL A 20 -6.56 9.82 -9.63
C VAL A 20 -5.08 10.02 -9.86
N VAL A 21 -4.31 8.97 -10.19
CA VAL A 21 -2.92 9.12 -10.61
C VAL A 21 -2.83 9.94 -11.91
N VAL A 22 -3.79 9.79 -12.84
CA VAL A 22 -3.89 10.62 -14.04
C VAL A 22 -4.36 12.03 -13.70
N LEU A 23 -5.35 12.25 -12.83
CA LEU A 23 -5.85 13.59 -12.48
C LEU A 23 -4.84 14.38 -11.65
N VAL A 24 -4.14 13.71 -10.72
CA VAL A 24 -3.10 14.30 -9.87
C VAL A 24 -1.82 14.57 -10.68
N PHE A 25 -1.54 13.82 -11.75
CA PHE A 25 -0.29 13.91 -12.50
C PHE A 25 -0.44 14.12 -14.02
N ALA A 26 -1.61 14.54 -14.52
CA ALA A 26 -1.83 14.91 -15.92
C ALA A 26 -1.25 16.29 -16.20
N SER A 27 0.07 16.32 -16.32
CA SER A 27 0.83 17.37 -17.00
C SER A 27 2.03 16.67 -17.65
N GLY A 28 1.88 16.18 -18.88
CA GLY A 28 3.03 15.68 -19.66
C GLY A 28 2.80 14.38 -20.44
N THR A 29 2.65 14.55 -21.76
CA THR A 29 3.04 13.65 -22.88
C THR A 29 2.53 12.20 -22.92
N LYS A 30 1.62 11.94 -23.88
CA LYS A 30 1.30 10.60 -24.41
C LYS A 30 2.41 10.11 -25.35
N GLY A 31 3.12 9.05 -24.97
CA GLY A 31 3.93 8.24 -25.88
C GLY A 31 3.14 7.03 -26.38
N ALA A 32 3.19 6.75 -27.69
CA ALA A 32 2.54 5.58 -28.30
C ALA A 32 3.31 4.28 -27.99
N PRO A 33 2.63 3.13 -27.81
CA PRO A 33 3.30 1.87 -27.54
C PRO A 33 3.95 1.30 -28.81
N GLY A 34 5.28 1.20 -28.81
CA GLY A 34 6.05 0.43 -29.80
C GLY A 34 6.03 -1.07 -29.48
N GLU A 35 6.30 -1.92 -30.49
CA GLU A 35 6.39 -3.37 -30.30
C GLU A 35 7.45 -3.75 -29.24
N PRO A 36 7.19 -4.74 -28.38
CA PRO A 36 8.16 -5.18 -27.38
C PRO A 36 9.39 -5.83 -28.04
N TYR A 37 10.56 -5.43 -27.56
CA TYR A 37 11.90 -5.90 -27.95
C TYR A 37 12.04 -7.44 -27.85
N PRO A 38 12.93 -8.10 -28.62
CA PRO A 38 13.07 -9.56 -28.66
C PRO A 38 13.31 -10.23 -27.30
N GLU A 39 14.12 -9.62 -26.43
CA GLU A 39 14.40 -10.15 -25.07
C GLU A 39 13.16 -10.21 -24.17
N LEU A 40 12.20 -9.29 -24.36
CA LEU A 40 10.93 -9.31 -23.62
C LEU A 40 10.07 -10.50 -24.07
N ARG A 41 10.10 -10.85 -25.36
CA ARG A 41 9.33 -12.01 -25.89
C ARG A 41 9.83 -13.35 -25.34
N GLU A 42 11.14 -13.50 -25.17
CA GLU A 42 11.72 -14.72 -24.59
C GLU A 42 11.39 -14.87 -23.10
N LYS A 43 11.50 -13.78 -22.34
CA LYS A 43 11.10 -13.73 -20.92
C LYS A 43 9.61 -14.03 -20.76
N ASP A 44 8.75 -13.43 -21.57
CA ASP A 44 7.30 -13.67 -21.52
C ASP A 44 6.94 -15.12 -21.86
N ALA A 45 7.61 -15.72 -22.84
CA ALA A 45 7.42 -17.13 -23.18
C ALA A 45 7.80 -18.06 -22.01
N PHE A 46 8.92 -17.77 -21.33
CA PHE A 46 9.31 -18.50 -20.13
C PHE A 46 8.31 -18.28 -18.99
N ALA A 47 7.82 -17.06 -18.80
CA ALA A 47 6.84 -16.73 -17.77
C ALA A 47 5.50 -17.46 -17.95
N GLN A 48 5.06 -17.69 -19.19
CA GLN A 48 3.87 -18.50 -19.44
C GLN A 48 4.08 -19.97 -19.04
N GLN A 49 5.23 -20.55 -19.38
CA GLN A 49 5.57 -21.91 -18.95
C GLN A 49 5.68 -22.02 -17.42
N ALA A 50 6.21 -20.98 -16.79
CA ALA A 50 6.25 -20.86 -15.34
C ALA A 50 4.83 -20.81 -14.74
N LEU A 51 3.93 -19.98 -15.28
CA LEU A 51 2.52 -19.91 -14.85
C LEU A 51 1.82 -21.27 -14.97
N GLU A 52 2.04 -21.99 -16.07
CA GLU A 52 1.48 -23.33 -16.27
C GLU A 52 2.02 -24.33 -15.24
N ALA A 53 3.34 -24.33 -15.00
CA ALA A 53 3.98 -25.20 -14.02
C ALA A 53 3.45 -24.92 -12.59
N LEU A 54 3.24 -23.65 -12.24
CA LEU A 54 2.65 -23.24 -10.95
C LEU A 54 1.20 -23.74 -10.83
N ARG A 55 0.36 -23.50 -11.85
CA ARG A 55 -1.05 -23.96 -11.86
C ARG A 55 -1.17 -25.48 -11.73
N ALA A 56 -0.26 -26.22 -12.34
CA ALA A 56 -0.25 -27.69 -12.29
C ALA A 56 -0.06 -28.26 -10.87
N THR A 57 0.43 -27.47 -9.92
CA THR A 57 0.60 -27.90 -8.51
C THR A 57 -0.63 -27.64 -7.63
N GLY A 58 -1.70 -27.05 -8.17
CA GLY A 58 -2.95 -26.82 -7.44
C GLY A 58 -2.89 -25.66 -6.45
N ILE A 59 -2.00 -24.69 -6.66
CA ILE A 59 -1.90 -23.48 -5.83
C ILE A 59 -3.25 -22.78 -5.78
N PRO A 60 -3.79 -22.51 -4.58
CA PRO A 60 -5.03 -21.75 -4.43
C PRO A 60 -4.79 -20.27 -4.74
N GLY A 61 -5.77 -19.63 -5.38
CA GLY A 61 -5.76 -18.19 -5.64
C GLY A 61 -5.28 -17.79 -7.04
N ALA A 62 -5.35 -16.49 -7.33
CA ALA A 62 -4.98 -15.95 -8.64
C ALA A 62 -3.46 -15.78 -8.74
N LEU A 63 -2.88 -16.32 -9.82
CA LEU A 63 -1.47 -16.11 -10.19
C LEU A 63 -1.35 -14.98 -11.20
N THR A 64 -0.57 -13.95 -10.88
CA THR A 64 -0.35 -12.79 -11.74
C THR A 64 1.14 -12.65 -12.08
N TYR A 65 1.46 -12.61 -13.37
CA TYR A 65 2.81 -12.35 -13.88
C TYR A 65 3.05 -10.86 -14.04
N ASP A 66 4.21 -10.38 -13.59
CA ASP A 66 4.70 -9.02 -13.75
C ASP A 66 5.92 -9.05 -14.70
N PRO A 67 5.77 -8.57 -15.97
CA PRO A 67 6.83 -8.63 -16.96
C PRO A 67 7.98 -7.65 -16.71
N GLU A 68 7.73 -6.50 -16.07
CA GLU A 68 8.77 -5.51 -15.77
C GLU A 68 9.75 -6.04 -14.73
N ARG A 69 9.22 -6.73 -13.72
CA ARG A 69 10.01 -7.29 -12.61
C ARG A 69 10.36 -8.76 -12.77
N PHE A 70 9.85 -9.37 -13.82
CA PHE A 70 10.06 -10.77 -14.16
C PHE A 70 9.81 -11.71 -12.98
N LEU A 71 8.58 -11.66 -12.45
CA LEU A 71 8.15 -12.43 -11.28
C LEU A 71 6.67 -12.85 -11.40
N ILE A 72 6.26 -13.90 -10.68
CA ILE A 72 4.87 -14.33 -10.54
C ILE A 72 4.45 -14.18 -9.08
N GLN A 73 3.23 -13.70 -8.85
CA GLN A 73 2.66 -13.57 -7.50
C GLN A 73 1.38 -14.37 -7.35
N SER A 74 1.23 -15.00 -6.19
CA SER A 74 -0.04 -15.55 -5.73
C SER A 74 -0.72 -14.53 -4.82
N THR A 75 -2.03 -14.42 -4.96
CA THR A 75 -2.90 -13.75 -3.97
C THR A 75 -3.72 -14.82 -3.30
N ALA A 76 -3.77 -14.85 -1.97
CA ALA A 76 -4.61 -15.81 -1.26
C ALA A 76 -6.10 -15.59 -1.61
N PRO A 77 -6.97 -16.61 -1.51
CA PRO A 77 -8.40 -16.49 -1.86
C PRO A 77 -9.15 -15.39 -1.12
N ASP A 78 -8.66 -14.98 0.05
CA ASP A 78 -9.15 -13.88 0.89
C ASP A 78 -8.60 -12.49 0.48
N GLY A 79 -7.76 -12.43 -0.56
CA GLY A 79 -7.07 -11.21 -1.00
C GLY A 79 -5.77 -10.93 -0.24
N GLY A 80 -5.32 -11.86 0.59
CA GLY A 80 -4.10 -11.73 1.38
C GLY A 80 -2.80 -11.89 0.58
N LEU A 81 -1.69 -11.55 1.24
CA LEU A 81 -0.33 -11.69 0.74
C LEU A 81 -0.03 -13.17 0.48
N GLY A 82 0.03 -13.56 -0.78
CA GLY A 82 0.55 -14.87 -1.16
C GLY A 82 2.06 -14.83 -1.36
N MET A 83 2.54 -15.74 -2.19
CA MET A 83 3.96 -15.89 -2.52
C MET A 83 4.40 -14.93 -3.62
N VAL A 84 5.70 -14.63 -3.66
CA VAL A 84 6.37 -14.06 -4.83
C VAL A 84 7.44 -15.04 -5.32
N VAL A 85 7.31 -15.48 -6.58
CA VAL A 85 8.30 -16.30 -7.30
C VAL A 85 9.08 -15.42 -8.26
N PHE A 86 10.37 -15.26 -8.04
CA PHE A 86 11.24 -14.51 -8.94
C PHE A 86 11.66 -15.38 -10.12
N LEU A 87 11.30 -14.99 -11.35
CA LEU A 87 11.60 -15.78 -12.54
C LEU A 87 13.05 -15.64 -12.99
N SER A 88 13.75 -14.57 -12.60
CA SER A 88 15.14 -14.30 -12.99
C SER A 88 16.07 -15.50 -12.75
N ASN A 89 15.98 -16.12 -11.58
CA ASN A 89 16.86 -17.23 -11.20
C ASN A 89 16.51 -18.50 -11.99
N PHE A 90 15.23 -18.84 -12.08
CA PHE A 90 14.77 -19.99 -12.86
C PHE A 90 15.02 -19.84 -14.35
N HIS A 91 14.87 -18.64 -14.91
CA HIS A 91 15.11 -18.36 -16.32
C HIS A 91 16.59 -18.50 -16.67
N ARG A 92 17.48 -17.95 -15.84
CA ARG A 92 18.93 -18.10 -16.04
C ARG A 92 19.33 -19.58 -16.03
N GLU A 93 18.79 -20.35 -15.11
CA GLU A 93 19.05 -21.80 -15.06
C GLU A 93 18.41 -22.55 -16.24
N TYR A 94 17.19 -22.19 -16.63
CA TYR A 94 16.49 -22.76 -17.77
C TYR A 94 17.29 -22.56 -19.06
N LEU A 95 17.84 -21.36 -19.27
CA LEU A 95 18.70 -21.06 -20.41
C LEU A 95 20.02 -21.84 -20.37
N ALA A 96 20.62 -21.98 -19.18
CA ALA A 96 21.88 -22.72 -18.99
C ALA A 96 21.70 -24.25 -19.05
N THR A 97 20.47 -24.74 -18.98
CA THR A 97 20.13 -26.17 -18.97
C THR A 97 19.84 -26.67 -20.38
N ALA A 98 20.36 -27.87 -20.72
CA ALA A 98 20.11 -28.53 -22.00
C ALA A 98 18.60 -28.72 -22.24
N PRO A 99 18.11 -28.55 -23.49
CA PRO A 99 16.66 -28.54 -23.79
C PRO A 99 15.88 -29.72 -23.21
N GLU A 100 16.47 -30.91 -23.18
CA GLU A 100 15.85 -32.15 -22.73
C GLU A 100 15.61 -32.17 -21.20
N LYS A 101 16.38 -31.38 -20.45
CA LYS A 101 16.32 -31.31 -18.97
C LYS A 101 15.58 -30.08 -18.45
N ARG A 102 15.17 -29.17 -19.33
CA ARG A 102 14.46 -27.94 -18.95
C ARG A 102 13.12 -28.20 -18.25
N GLY A 103 12.49 -29.34 -18.51
CA GLY A 103 11.30 -29.79 -17.79
C GLY A 103 11.53 -29.95 -16.27
N GLU A 104 12.75 -30.28 -15.85
CA GLU A 104 13.11 -30.40 -14.42
C GLU A 104 13.16 -29.02 -13.73
N VAL A 105 13.63 -27.99 -14.44
CA VAL A 105 13.66 -26.60 -13.96
C VAL A 105 12.23 -26.08 -13.78
N LEU A 106 11.35 -26.33 -14.76
CA LEU A 106 9.93 -25.96 -14.67
C LEU A 106 9.20 -26.76 -13.58
N ALA A 107 9.51 -28.05 -13.40
CA ALA A 107 8.93 -28.85 -12.32
C ALA A 107 9.38 -28.34 -10.93
N ARG A 108 10.64 -27.90 -10.79
CA ARG A 108 11.11 -27.26 -9.55
C ARG A 108 10.46 -25.90 -9.33
N LEU A 109 10.26 -25.11 -10.39
CA LEU A 109 9.50 -23.86 -10.34
C LEU A 109 8.06 -24.11 -9.88
N GLY A 110 7.37 -25.10 -10.45
CA GLY A 110 6.04 -25.50 -10.00
C GLY A 110 6.01 -25.82 -8.51
N ARG A 111 7.00 -26.61 -8.02
CA ARG A 111 7.14 -26.92 -6.58
C ARG A 111 7.47 -25.70 -5.72
N SER A 112 8.22 -24.72 -6.23
CA SER A 112 8.42 -23.44 -5.52
C SER A 112 7.17 -22.57 -5.47
N GLY A 113 6.14 -22.94 -6.24
CA GLY A 113 4.82 -22.33 -6.32
C GLY A 113 3.81 -22.79 -5.29
N ALA A 114 3.82 -24.08 -4.98
CA ALA A 114 3.25 -24.54 -3.72
C ALA A 114 3.96 -23.73 -2.64
N LEU A 115 3.22 -23.05 -1.75
CA LEU A 115 3.78 -22.36 -0.58
C LEU A 115 4.95 -23.21 -0.08
N PRO A 116 6.22 -22.78 -0.22
CA PRO A 116 7.34 -23.63 0.14
C PRO A 116 7.04 -24.09 1.56
N GLU A 117 7.23 -25.37 1.85
CA GLU A 117 7.31 -25.75 3.25
C GLU A 117 8.36 -24.82 3.86
N GLY A 118 7.89 -23.88 4.68
CA GLY A 118 8.77 -22.94 5.35
C GLY A 118 9.81 -23.78 6.06
N ALA A 119 11.03 -23.24 6.20
CA ALA A 119 12.11 -23.96 6.85
C ALA A 119 11.58 -24.78 8.05
N GLU A 120 11.89 -26.07 8.13
CA GLU A 120 11.34 -26.92 9.19
C GLU A 120 11.92 -26.49 10.53
N THR A 121 13.19 -26.09 10.50
CA THR A 121 13.96 -25.68 11.67
C THR A 121 14.39 -24.22 11.57
N TYR A 122 14.56 -23.59 12.72
CA TYR A 122 15.15 -22.26 12.79
C TYR A 122 16.56 -22.20 12.17
N ALA A 123 17.38 -23.25 12.31
CA ALA A 123 18.73 -23.26 11.73
C ALA A 123 18.71 -23.11 10.20
N GLN A 124 17.70 -23.68 9.54
CA GLN A 124 17.46 -23.50 8.10
C GLN A 124 16.89 -22.11 7.80
N ALA A 125 15.98 -21.59 8.63
CA ALA A 125 15.34 -20.30 8.41
C ALA A 125 16.30 -19.12 8.57
N ARG A 126 17.11 -19.16 9.64
CA ARG A 126 17.94 -18.07 10.14
C ARG A 126 18.79 -17.35 9.08
N PRO A 127 19.53 -18.03 8.18
CA PRO A 127 20.34 -17.33 7.17
C PRO A 127 19.50 -16.62 6.10
N HIS A 128 18.22 -16.94 5.98
CA HIS A 128 17.28 -16.42 4.97
C HIS A 128 16.26 -15.45 5.56
N LEU A 129 16.27 -15.22 6.88
CA LEU A 129 15.38 -14.23 7.49
C LEU A 129 15.75 -12.82 7.03
N MET A 130 14.78 -12.05 6.59
CA MET A 130 14.95 -10.67 6.15
C MET A 130 13.78 -9.80 6.63
N LEU A 131 13.98 -8.48 6.65
CA LEU A 131 12.93 -7.50 6.91
C LEU A 131 12.54 -6.80 5.61
N VAL A 132 11.23 -6.77 5.34
CA VAL A 132 10.66 -5.97 4.26
C VAL A 132 9.89 -4.79 4.83
N VAL A 133 10.12 -3.59 4.28
CA VAL A 133 9.30 -2.41 4.56
C VAL A 133 8.24 -2.24 3.48
N ARG A 134 6.98 -2.12 3.88
CA ARG A 134 5.82 -1.93 2.99
C ARG A 134 4.87 -0.89 3.59
N ALA A 135 3.83 -0.55 2.84
CA ALA A 135 2.74 0.29 3.35
C ALA A 135 2.04 -0.45 4.51
N ARG A 136 1.69 0.27 5.56
CA ARG A 136 1.11 -0.33 6.77
C ARG A 136 -0.23 -1.02 6.49
N ASP A 137 -1.06 -0.40 5.66
CA ASP A 137 -2.37 -0.92 5.24
C ASP A 137 -2.30 -2.32 4.61
N THR A 138 -1.17 -2.68 4.01
CA THR A 138 -0.90 -4.01 3.43
C THR A 138 -1.05 -5.14 4.47
N PHE A 139 -0.71 -4.87 5.74
CA PHE A 139 -0.72 -5.87 6.81
C PHE A 139 -1.90 -5.75 7.78
N GLU A 140 -2.60 -4.63 7.76
CA GLU A 140 -3.74 -4.33 8.66
C GLU A 140 -4.98 -5.18 8.36
N GLN A 141 -4.96 -5.94 7.27
CA GLN A 141 -5.93 -7.00 7.01
C GLN A 141 -5.68 -8.29 7.81
N PHE A 142 -4.51 -8.43 8.46
CA PHE A 142 -4.13 -9.60 9.24
C PHE A 142 -4.08 -9.25 10.74
N PRO A 143 -5.22 -9.33 11.44
CA PRO A 143 -5.27 -9.01 12.87
C PRO A 143 -4.35 -9.94 13.67
N GLN A 144 -3.43 -9.36 14.45
CA GLN A 144 -2.46 -10.13 15.25
C GLN A 144 -3.09 -10.93 16.40
N GLN A 145 -4.38 -10.70 16.69
CA GLN A 145 -5.09 -11.25 17.85
C GLN A 145 -6.37 -12.02 17.51
N SER A 146 -6.67 -12.27 16.23
CA SER A 146 -7.74 -13.21 15.92
C SER A 146 -7.22 -14.64 16.16
N GLY A 147 -8.07 -15.54 16.63
CA GLY A 147 -7.73 -16.97 16.74
C GLY A 147 -7.51 -17.67 15.39
N GLU A 148 -7.38 -16.90 14.30
CA GLU A 148 -7.09 -17.37 12.95
C GLU A 148 -5.58 -17.35 12.71
N LYS A 149 -5.13 -18.15 11.74
CA LYS A 149 -3.72 -18.19 11.36
C LYS A 149 -3.31 -16.89 10.68
N VAL A 150 -2.62 -16.02 11.42
CA VAL A 150 -2.03 -14.80 10.87
C VAL A 150 -0.89 -15.19 9.92
N PRO A 151 -0.96 -14.84 8.62
CA PRO A 151 0.03 -15.31 7.65
C PRO A 151 1.38 -14.59 7.75
N VAL A 152 1.50 -13.56 8.59
CA VAL A 152 2.64 -12.66 8.63
C VAL A 152 2.89 -12.09 10.02
N SER A 153 4.16 -12.03 10.40
CA SER A 153 4.65 -11.36 11.61
C SER A 153 5.20 -10.00 11.22
N TRP A 154 4.58 -8.94 11.71
CA TRP A 154 4.86 -7.56 11.30
C TRP A 154 4.71 -6.58 12.47
N GLN A 155 5.27 -5.39 12.34
CA GLN A 155 5.10 -4.29 13.28
C GLN A 155 5.00 -2.94 12.54
N PRO A 156 4.26 -1.95 13.07
CA PRO A 156 4.25 -0.61 12.51
C PRO A 156 5.65 0.03 12.54
N LEU A 157 6.04 0.66 11.43
CA LEU A 157 7.23 1.50 11.31
C LEU A 157 6.75 2.94 11.15
N GLY A 158 6.54 3.61 12.28
CA GLY A 158 5.87 4.90 12.29
C GLY A 158 4.38 4.78 11.97
N GLU A 159 3.80 5.84 11.40
CA GLU A 159 2.35 5.91 11.20
C GLU A 159 1.86 5.13 9.97
N VAL A 160 2.65 5.13 8.90
CA VAL A 160 2.16 4.78 7.54
C VAL A 160 2.90 3.61 6.91
N LEU A 161 4.06 3.24 7.46
CA LEU A 161 4.84 2.09 7.03
C LEU A 161 4.74 0.97 8.06
N ALA A 162 5.12 -0.22 7.63
CA ALA A 162 5.27 -1.38 8.49
C ALA A 162 6.46 -2.21 8.01
N GLU A 163 7.08 -2.90 8.95
CA GLU A 163 8.10 -3.91 8.69
C GLU A 163 7.55 -5.31 8.95
N ALA A 164 7.91 -6.26 8.10
CA ALA A 164 7.49 -7.65 8.21
C ALA A 164 8.66 -8.60 8.02
N LEU A 165 8.59 -9.72 8.73
CA LEU A 165 9.54 -10.83 8.56
C LEU A 165 9.23 -11.60 7.30
N VAL A 166 10.26 -11.84 6.50
CA VAL A 166 10.22 -12.76 5.37
C VAL A 166 11.35 -13.76 5.47
N GLN A 167 11.13 -14.94 4.89
CA GLN A 167 12.16 -15.87 4.51
C GLN A 167 12.41 -15.66 3.02
N ASP A 168 13.63 -15.27 2.66
CA ASP A 168 14.03 -15.00 1.29
C ASP A 168 15.07 -16.02 0.84
N THR A 169 14.66 -16.91 -0.06
CA THR A 169 15.55 -17.88 -0.70
C THR A 169 15.75 -17.51 -2.17
N PRO A 170 16.76 -18.08 -2.85
CA PRO A 170 16.94 -17.83 -4.28
C PRO A 170 15.70 -18.14 -5.14
N GLU A 171 14.81 -19.01 -4.67
CA GLU A 171 13.62 -19.45 -5.39
C GLU A 171 12.38 -18.59 -5.11
N ALA A 172 12.21 -18.13 -3.87
CA ALA A 172 11.00 -17.43 -3.46
C ALA A 172 11.20 -16.57 -2.20
N MET A 173 10.36 -15.52 -2.10
CA MET A 173 10.17 -14.75 -0.88
C MET A 173 8.81 -15.10 -0.26
N ARG A 174 8.83 -15.44 1.04
CA ARG A 174 7.64 -15.85 1.79
C ARG A 174 7.57 -15.10 3.12
N TYR A 175 6.40 -14.59 3.49
CA TYR A 175 6.20 -14.02 4.82
C TYR A 175 6.32 -15.08 5.92
N VAL A 176 6.93 -14.69 7.04
CA VAL A 176 7.06 -15.53 8.23
C VAL A 176 5.86 -15.29 9.14
N SER A 177 5.07 -16.33 9.39
CA SER A 177 3.91 -16.26 10.28
C SER A 177 4.30 -16.45 11.76
N PRO A 178 3.42 -16.08 12.72
CA PRO A 178 3.61 -16.46 14.11
C PRO A 178 3.69 -17.99 14.32
N ASP A 179 2.98 -18.77 13.50
CA ASP A 179 3.04 -20.24 13.49
C ASP A 179 4.45 -20.74 13.11
N ASP A 180 5.13 -20.07 12.18
CA ASP A 180 6.52 -20.39 11.84
C ASP A 180 7.46 -20.13 13.03
N LEU A 181 7.31 -18.98 13.69
CA LEU A 181 8.11 -18.63 14.86
C LEU A 181 7.91 -19.63 16.00
N ALA A 182 6.65 -20.03 16.24
CA ALA A 182 6.29 -21.06 17.22
C ALA A 182 6.90 -22.42 16.85
N ARG A 183 6.80 -22.84 15.59
CA ARG A 183 7.42 -24.08 15.09
C ARG A 183 8.94 -24.09 15.28
N TRP A 184 9.58 -22.95 15.07
CA TRP A 184 11.01 -22.75 15.25
C TRP A 184 11.45 -22.61 16.72
N GLY A 185 10.50 -22.43 17.64
CA GLY A 185 10.78 -22.23 19.06
C GLY A 185 11.49 -20.91 19.37
N ILE A 186 11.28 -19.86 18.55
CA ILE A 186 11.91 -18.55 18.72
C ILE A 186 10.88 -17.44 18.91
N SER A 187 11.32 -16.33 19.51
CA SER A 187 10.50 -15.12 19.61
C SER A 187 10.57 -14.26 18.33
N TYR A 188 9.58 -13.39 18.14
CA TYR A 188 9.63 -12.35 17.10
C TYR A 188 10.90 -11.49 17.22
N GLY A 189 11.26 -11.06 18.43
CA GLY A 189 12.43 -10.21 18.65
C GLY A 189 13.74 -10.89 18.26
N GLN A 190 13.86 -12.21 18.48
CA GLN A 190 15.03 -12.98 18.03
C GLN A 190 15.08 -13.07 16.50
N ALA A 191 13.96 -13.40 15.85
CA ALA A 191 13.88 -13.46 14.40
C ALA A 191 14.17 -12.09 13.74
N HIS A 192 13.65 -11.02 14.32
CA HIS A 192 13.89 -9.64 13.91
C HIS A 192 15.37 -9.26 13.99
N ALA A 193 16.04 -9.60 15.10
CA ALA A 193 17.46 -9.32 15.27
C ALA A 193 18.33 -10.03 14.21
N ASP A 194 18.05 -11.31 13.91
CA ASP A 194 18.77 -12.00 12.83
C ASP A 194 18.43 -11.44 11.45
N ALA A 195 17.15 -11.12 11.19
CA ALA A 195 16.72 -10.52 9.94
C ALA A 195 17.39 -9.17 9.68
N MET A 196 17.54 -8.35 10.73
CA MET A 196 18.29 -7.10 10.70
C MET A 196 19.79 -7.34 10.44
N ALA A 197 20.37 -8.36 11.07
CA ALA A 197 21.76 -8.73 10.83
C ALA A 197 21.99 -9.22 9.40
N ASN A 198 21.02 -9.94 8.82
CA ASN A 198 21.07 -10.40 7.43
C ASN A 198 20.91 -9.21 6.46
N LEU A 199 20.00 -8.29 6.76
CA LEU A 199 19.80 -7.07 5.98
C LEU A 199 21.07 -6.21 5.91
N ARG A 200 21.80 -6.08 7.02
CA ARG A 200 23.12 -5.40 7.07
C ARG A 200 24.23 -6.08 6.25
N ARG A 201 24.08 -7.38 5.96
CA ARG A 201 25.04 -8.13 5.14
C ARG A 201 24.73 -8.09 3.65
N LEU A 202 23.62 -7.49 3.24
CA LEU A 202 23.39 -7.22 1.83
C LEU A 202 24.50 -6.34 1.27
N ASP A 203 24.73 -6.46 -0.03
CA ASP A 203 25.67 -5.59 -0.73
C ASP A 203 25.29 -4.13 -0.50
N SER A 204 26.31 -3.34 -0.14
CA SER A 204 26.17 -1.90 0.02
C SER A 204 25.78 -1.28 -1.32
N VAL A 205 24.64 -0.60 -1.34
CA VAL A 205 24.19 0.18 -2.50
C VAL A 205 24.55 1.64 -2.25
N PRO A 206 25.32 2.29 -3.15
CA PRO A 206 25.70 3.68 -2.96
C PRO A 206 24.49 4.60 -3.00
N LEU A 207 24.48 5.60 -2.13
CA LEU A 207 23.57 6.73 -2.23
C LEU A 207 23.99 7.59 -3.43
N THR A 208 23.04 7.83 -4.33
CA THR A 208 23.24 8.75 -5.45
C THR A 208 22.74 10.13 -5.02
N HIS A 209 23.59 11.16 -5.11
CA HIS A 209 23.18 12.53 -4.84
C HIS A 209 22.34 13.07 -6.01
N LEU A 210 21.11 13.47 -5.74
CA LEU A 210 20.28 14.22 -6.69
C LEU A 210 20.66 15.70 -6.66
N ALA A 211 20.94 16.20 -5.46
CA ALA A 211 21.45 17.54 -5.18
C ALA A 211 22.28 17.51 -3.89
N LEU A 212 22.90 18.64 -3.51
CA LEU A 212 23.45 18.79 -2.17
C LEU A 212 22.33 18.60 -1.16
N GLY A 213 22.56 17.83 -0.10
CA GLY A 213 21.52 17.59 0.92
C GLY A 213 20.47 16.54 0.53
N THR A 214 20.51 15.99 -0.68
CA THR A 214 19.44 15.12 -1.22
C THR A 214 19.99 13.87 -1.90
N CYS A 215 19.53 12.71 -1.45
CA CYS A 215 20.02 11.41 -1.89
C CYS A 215 18.89 10.48 -2.34
N LEU A 216 19.22 9.64 -3.32
CA LEU A 216 18.42 8.53 -3.82
C LEU A 216 19.17 7.22 -3.58
N LEU A 217 18.47 6.25 -3.02
CA LEU A 217 18.83 4.85 -3.06
C LEU A 217 17.82 4.12 -3.94
N ALA A 218 18.32 3.49 -5.01
CA ALA A 218 17.52 2.67 -5.90
C ALA A 218 18.14 1.28 -6.01
N THR A 219 17.32 0.23 -5.88
CA THR A 219 17.77 -1.17 -5.98
C THR A 219 16.91 -1.95 -6.95
N ASN A 220 17.34 -3.18 -7.25
CA ASN A 220 16.54 -4.16 -7.99
C ASN A 220 16.33 -5.44 -7.16
N ASP A 221 16.57 -5.37 -5.86
CA ASP A 221 16.56 -6.49 -4.92
C ASP A 221 15.32 -6.52 -4.01
N SER A 222 14.35 -5.61 -4.18
CA SER A 222 13.13 -5.51 -3.35
C SER A 222 13.35 -5.03 -1.91
N TYR A 223 14.56 -4.61 -1.55
CA TYR A 223 14.96 -4.13 -0.22
C TYR A 223 15.38 -2.65 -0.20
N GLY A 224 15.08 -1.86 -1.24
CA GLY A 224 15.36 -0.41 -1.25
C GLY A 224 14.67 0.31 -0.08
N ALA A 225 13.38 0.04 0.12
CA ALA A 225 12.60 0.53 1.25
C ALA A 225 13.12 0.00 2.60
N SER A 226 13.58 -1.26 2.64
CA SER A 226 14.09 -1.88 3.87
C SER A 226 15.36 -1.22 4.39
N ARG A 227 16.15 -0.60 3.50
CA ARG A 227 17.36 0.13 3.89
C ARG A 227 17.08 1.39 4.72
N LEU A 228 15.81 1.80 4.83
CA LEU A 228 15.34 2.77 5.84
C LEU A 228 15.66 2.33 7.28
N LEU A 229 15.78 1.02 7.53
CA LEU A 229 16.06 0.45 8.84
C LEU A 229 17.56 0.49 9.21
N LEU A 230 18.42 0.89 8.28
CA LEU A 230 19.87 0.84 8.41
C LEU A 230 20.44 2.23 8.70
N GLU A 231 20.96 2.42 9.91
CA GLU A 231 21.51 3.71 10.37
C GLU A 231 22.67 4.21 9.49
N ASP A 232 23.51 3.31 8.98
CA ASP A 232 24.60 3.62 8.06
C ASP A 232 24.10 4.16 6.71
N VAL A 233 22.98 3.65 6.20
CA VAL A 233 22.32 4.22 5.03
C VAL A 233 21.73 5.59 5.37
N MET A 234 21.06 5.72 6.51
CA MET A 234 20.41 6.98 6.88
C MET A 234 21.42 8.11 7.16
N SER A 235 22.53 7.78 7.80
CA SER A 235 23.63 8.72 8.10
C SER A 235 24.52 9.00 6.88
N GLY A 236 24.49 8.16 5.85
CA GLY A 236 25.25 8.35 4.62
C GLY A 236 24.79 9.54 3.76
N CYS A 237 23.59 10.08 4.01
CA CYS A 237 23.13 11.32 3.40
C CYS A 237 23.23 12.48 4.42
N GLU A 238 24.15 13.41 4.17
CA GLU A 238 24.20 14.68 4.89
C GLU A 238 23.00 15.53 4.49
N VAL A 239 22.22 16.01 5.46
CA VAL A 239 20.96 16.74 5.24
C VAL A 239 20.90 18.00 6.09
N LYS A 240 20.07 18.97 5.68
CA LYS A 240 19.84 20.21 6.43
C LYS A 240 18.61 20.09 7.34
N GLY A 241 18.83 20.21 8.66
CA GLY A 241 17.77 20.06 9.66
C GLY A 241 17.42 18.59 9.94
N GLU A 242 16.19 18.33 10.37
CA GLU A 242 15.70 16.96 10.62
C GLU A 242 15.60 16.16 9.32
N ARG A 243 15.86 14.86 9.38
CA ARG A 243 15.83 14.01 8.19
C ARG A 243 14.41 13.71 7.76
N VAL A 244 14.17 13.87 6.46
CA VAL A 244 12.92 13.55 5.78
C VAL A 244 13.19 12.46 4.75
N VAL A 245 12.30 11.47 4.68
CA VAL A 245 12.37 10.37 3.72
C VAL A 245 11.07 10.22 2.95
N LEU A 246 11.16 9.75 1.72
CA LEU A 246 10.01 9.24 0.96
C LEU A 246 10.32 7.80 0.54
N VAL A 247 9.32 6.92 0.67
CA VAL A 247 9.40 5.51 0.27
C VAL A 247 8.31 5.24 -0.77
N PRO A 248 8.41 5.82 -1.98
CA PRO A 248 7.34 5.75 -2.98
C PRO A 248 7.17 4.34 -3.56
N ASN A 249 8.23 3.53 -3.52
CA ASN A 249 8.26 2.17 -4.03
C ASN A 249 9.17 1.29 -3.16
N ARG A 250 8.98 -0.03 -3.19
CA ARG A 250 9.79 -1.00 -2.41
C ARG A 250 11.29 -0.98 -2.78
N ASP A 251 11.59 -0.52 -3.98
CA ASP A 251 12.94 -0.49 -4.57
C ASP A 251 13.59 0.90 -4.47
N THR A 252 12.92 1.87 -3.81
CA THR A 252 13.34 3.28 -3.81
C THR A 252 13.23 3.88 -2.41
N LEU A 253 14.32 4.51 -1.97
CA LEU A 253 14.37 5.34 -0.76
C LEU A 253 14.96 6.70 -1.13
N LEU A 254 14.22 7.76 -0.84
CA LEU A 254 14.63 9.15 -1.06
C LEU A 254 14.89 9.78 0.30
N ILE A 255 15.95 10.58 0.42
CA ILE A 255 16.39 11.20 1.68
C ILE A 255 16.72 12.66 1.43
N THR A 256 16.22 13.56 2.27
CA THR A 256 16.57 14.99 2.27
C THR A 256 16.40 15.60 3.67
N GLY A 257 16.62 16.91 3.80
CA GLY A 257 16.45 17.68 5.04
C GLY A 257 15.12 18.43 5.10
N ALA A 258 14.53 18.53 6.29
CA ALA A 258 13.29 19.28 6.53
C ALA A 258 13.43 20.78 6.26
N GLU A 259 14.65 21.32 6.30
CA GLU A 259 14.96 22.72 6.05
C GLU A 259 15.57 22.97 4.66
N ASP A 260 15.55 21.94 3.80
CA ASP A 260 16.05 21.99 2.43
C ASP A 260 14.88 22.12 1.45
N ALA A 261 14.48 23.35 1.14
CA ALA A 261 13.32 23.59 0.28
C ALA A 261 13.49 23.05 -1.15
N GLU A 262 14.70 23.14 -1.70
CA GLU A 262 15.05 22.57 -3.01
C GLU A 262 15.10 21.06 -2.93
N GLY A 263 15.77 20.51 -1.91
CA GLY A 263 15.84 19.07 -1.68
C GLY A 263 14.46 18.41 -1.50
N LEU A 264 13.55 19.05 -0.76
CA LEU A 264 12.17 18.61 -0.62
C LEU A 264 11.40 18.61 -1.94
N LEU A 265 11.68 19.54 -2.85
CA LEU A 265 11.07 19.57 -4.17
C LEU A 265 11.61 18.42 -5.02
N GLU A 266 12.93 18.23 -5.07
CA GLU A 266 13.60 17.15 -5.81
C GLU A 266 13.10 15.76 -5.39
N VAL A 267 13.02 15.47 -4.08
CA VAL A 267 12.50 14.17 -3.62
C VAL A 267 11.01 14.03 -3.91
N ALA A 268 10.23 15.10 -3.87
CA ALA A 268 8.80 15.04 -4.18
C ALA A 268 8.60 14.74 -5.67
N GLU A 269 9.38 15.35 -6.57
CA GLU A 269 9.35 15.06 -8.01
C GLU A 269 9.81 13.64 -8.32
N ALA A 270 10.90 13.17 -7.70
CA ALA A 270 11.38 11.80 -7.85
C ALA A 270 10.35 10.77 -7.35
N ALA A 271 9.62 11.07 -6.27
CA ALA A 271 8.61 10.19 -5.70
C ALA A 271 7.41 9.95 -6.62
N LEU A 272 7.12 10.88 -7.55
CA LEU A 272 6.05 10.73 -8.54
C LEU A 272 6.23 9.47 -9.39
N ALA A 273 7.45 9.22 -9.85
CA ALA A 273 7.77 8.07 -10.67
C ALA A 273 7.59 6.77 -9.85
N GLY A 274 8.07 6.76 -8.61
CA GLY A 274 7.96 5.59 -7.73
C GLY A 274 6.51 5.22 -7.38
N LEU A 275 5.62 6.20 -7.20
CA LEU A 275 4.19 5.94 -6.96
C LEU A 275 3.43 5.45 -8.20
N LYS A 276 3.86 5.86 -9.40
CA LYS A 276 3.30 5.38 -10.67
C LYS A 276 3.79 3.98 -11.02
N ALA A 277 4.97 3.60 -10.55
CA ALA A 277 5.53 2.29 -10.76
C ALA A 277 4.70 1.20 -10.04
N PRO A 278 4.72 -0.06 -10.52
CA PRO A 278 3.98 -1.14 -9.90
C PRO A 278 4.30 -1.29 -8.41
N ARG A 279 3.27 -1.61 -7.62
CA ARG A 279 3.35 -1.83 -6.16
C ARG A 279 3.98 -0.63 -5.42
N PRO A 280 3.32 0.53 -5.46
CA PRO A 280 3.75 1.67 -4.67
C PRO A 280 3.74 1.32 -3.18
N VAL A 281 4.61 1.96 -2.42
CA VAL A 281 4.64 1.84 -0.95
C VAL A 281 3.85 3.00 -0.35
N ASP A 282 4.45 4.17 -0.12
CA ASP A 282 3.70 5.33 0.37
C ASP A 282 4.29 6.64 -0.15
N GLY A 283 3.43 7.61 -0.42
CA GLY A 283 3.79 8.91 -0.99
C GLY A 283 4.04 10.00 0.04
N ARG A 284 3.71 9.76 1.32
CA ARG A 284 3.92 10.76 2.38
C ARG A 284 5.41 10.90 2.63
N ALA A 285 5.87 12.15 2.68
CA ALA A 285 7.14 12.46 3.30
C ALA A 285 7.05 12.12 4.79
N LEU A 286 8.10 11.47 5.31
CA LEU A 286 8.21 11.06 6.70
C LEU A 286 9.42 11.71 7.33
N ARG A 287 9.22 12.37 8.45
CA ARG A 287 10.29 12.93 9.26
C ARG A 287 10.58 12.01 10.44
N LEU A 288 11.86 11.82 10.75
CA LEU A 288 12.25 11.08 11.94
C LEU A 288 12.07 11.96 13.17
N THR A 289 11.20 11.53 14.10
CA THR A 289 10.97 12.17 15.40
C THR A 289 11.44 11.26 16.53
N ALA A 290 11.42 11.75 17.77
CA ALA A 290 11.72 10.92 18.95
C ALA A 290 10.79 9.69 19.08
N ASP A 291 9.55 9.79 18.59
CA ASP A 291 8.56 8.71 18.58
C ASP A 291 8.59 7.87 17.30
N GLY A 292 9.63 8.02 16.46
CA GLY A 292 9.78 7.35 15.17
C GLY A 292 9.33 8.18 13.97
N TRP A 293 9.06 7.51 12.85
CA TRP A 293 8.70 8.15 11.58
C TRP A 293 7.27 8.72 11.58
N ARG A 294 7.13 10.01 11.28
CA ARG A 294 5.85 10.73 11.25
C ARG A 294 5.62 11.43 9.91
N PRO A 295 4.38 11.49 9.39
CA PRO A 295 4.06 12.31 8.23
C PRO A 295 4.55 13.75 8.40
N PHE A 296 5.13 14.28 7.34
CA PHE A 296 5.72 15.60 7.30
C PHE A 296 5.22 16.37 6.09
N LEU A 297 4.90 17.64 6.32
CA LEU A 297 4.70 18.64 5.28
C LEU A 297 5.51 19.88 5.66
N PRO A 298 6.21 20.51 4.71
CA PRO A 298 6.92 21.76 4.96
C PRO A 298 5.92 22.90 5.21
N GLU A 299 6.41 24.00 5.79
CA GLU A 299 5.60 25.18 6.11
C GLU A 299 4.77 25.71 4.92
N PRO A 300 3.62 26.35 5.17
CA PRO A 300 2.86 27.04 4.14
C PRO A 300 3.75 27.99 3.32
N GLY A 301 3.67 27.89 1.99
CA GLY A 301 4.49 28.67 1.06
C GLY A 301 5.75 27.95 0.55
N SER A 302 6.10 26.78 1.09
CA SER A 302 7.16 25.94 0.49
C SER A 302 6.76 25.48 -0.93
N PRO A 303 7.69 25.54 -1.91
CA PRO A 303 7.40 25.13 -3.30
C PRO A 303 7.05 23.64 -3.42
N SER A 304 7.57 22.80 -2.51
CA SER A 304 7.32 21.36 -2.51
C SER A 304 6.02 20.96 -1.82
N ARG A 305 5.37 21.87 -1.08
CA ARG A 305 4.25 21.53 -0.19
C ARG A 305 3.09 20.89 -0.95
N SER A 306 2.62 21.53 -2.02
CA SER A 306 1.47 21.02 -2.79
C SER A 306 1.78 19.68 -3.45
N LEU A 307 3.03 19.45 -3.87
CA LEU A 307 3.44 18.17 -4.44
C LEU A 307 3.44 17.06 -3.39
N LEU A 308 3.96 17.34 -2.19
CA LEU A 308 3.94 16.42 -1.06
C LEU A 308 2.51 16.12 -0.57
N GLU A 309 1.64 17.13 -0.53
CA GLU A 309 0.21 16.95 -0.25
C GLU A 309 -0.46 16.03 -1.28
N ASN A 310 -0.16 16.21 -2.56
CA ASN A 310 -0.69 15.37 -3.64
C ASN A 310 -0.21 13.91 -3.56
N LEU A 311 1.07 13.68 -3.25
CA LEU A 311 1.62 12.33 -3.05
C LEU A 311 0.97 11.63 -1.84
N ALA A 312 0.80 12.38 -0.74
CA ALA A 312 0.12 11.89 0.46
C ALA A 312 -1.35 11.55 0.18
N PHE A 313 -2.05 12.40 -0.57
CA PHE A 313 -3.43 12.21 -0.98
C PHE A 313 -3.59 10.98 -1.86
N ALA A 314 -2.74 10.80 -2.87
CA ALA A 314 -2.76 9.62 -3.74
C ALA A 314 -2.62 8.31 -2.95
N SER A 315 -1.75 8.28 -1.95
CA SER A 315 -1.57 7.10 -1.08
C SER A 315 -2.77 6.86 -0.17
N ARG A 316 -3.38 7.93 0.36
CA ARG A 316 -4.61 7.85 1.16
C ARG A 316 -5.78 7.29 0.35
N VAL A 317 -5.96 7.77 -0.89
CA VAL A 317 -7.00 7.28 -1.81
C VAL A 317 -6.84 5.79 -2.05
N ARG A 318 -5.62 5.35 -2.40
CA ARG A 318 -5.32 3.92 -2.63
C ARG A 318 -5.65 3.08 -1.40
N GLY A 319 -5.15 3.46 -0.22
CA GLY A 319 -5.37 2.73 1.02
C GLY A 319 -6.86 2.58 1.36
N TYR A 320 -7.66 3.64 1.24
CA TYR A 320 -9.10 3.54 1.47
C TYR A 320 -9.84 2.74 0.40
N GLN A 321 -9.44 2.82 -0.87
CA GLN A 321 -10.06 2.03 -1.95
C GLN A 321 -9.85 0.53 -1.71
N GLU A 322 -8.60 0.12 -1.49
CA GLU A 322 -8.25 -1.28 -1.22
C GLU A 322 -8.98 -1.80 0.03
N GLN A 323 -8.98 -1.00 1.10
CA GLN A 323 -9.69 -1.34 2.34
C GLN A 323 -11.22 -1.43 2.12
N THR A 324 -11.81 -0.52 1.36
CA THR A 324 -13.27 -0.52 1.08
C THR A 324 -13.67 -1.80 0.35
N GLU A 325 -12.95 -2.16 -0.71
CA GLU A 325 -13.23 -3.35 -1.51
C GLU A 325 -13.04 -4.64 -0.70
N ARG A 326 -12.07 -4.67 0.21
CA ARG A 326 -11.88 -5.80 1.13
C ARG A 326 -13.04 -5.92 2.13
N LEU A 327 -13.35 -4.83 2.85
CA LEU A 327 -14.38 -4.85 3.89
C LEU A 327 -15.78 -5.14 3.32
N ARG A 328 -16.11 -4.64 2.12
CA ARG A 328 -17.38 -4.96 1.45
C ARG A 328 -17.48 -6.45 1.15
N ARG A 329 -16.45 -7.05 0.54
CA ARG A 329 -16.42 -8.49 0.26
C ARG A 329 -16.56 -9.33 1.54
N GLN A 330 -15.87 -8.93 2.60
CA GLN A 330 -15.98 -9.60 3.90
C GLN A 330 -17.42 -9.55 4.45
N HIS A 331 -18.02 -8.36 4.52
CA HIS A 331 -19.37 -8.21 5.07
C HIS A 331 -20.46 -8.85 4.20
N GLU A 332 -20.28 -8.84 2.87
CA GLU A 332 -21.16 -9.57 1.94
C GLU A 332 -21.10 -11.08 2.21
N ALA A 333 -19.91 -11.65 2.43
CA ALA A 333 -19.75 -13.07 2.77
C ALA A 333 -20.36 -13.43 4.14
N GLU A 334 -20.29 -12.52 5.11
CA GLU A 334 -20.88 -12.67 6.45
C GLU A 334 -22.39 -12.39 6.50
N GLY A 335 -23.00 -11.89 5.41
CA GLY A 335 -24.39 -11.46 5.37
C GLY A 335 -24.70 -10.22 6.23
N SER A 336 -23.67 -9.47 6.60
CA SER A 336 -23.76 -8.27 7.43
C SER A 336 -24.47 -7.13 6.67
N GLN A 337 -25.35 -6.40 7.37
CA GLN A 337 -26.04 -5.21 6.83
C GLN A 337 -25.22 -3.91 7.01
N LEU A 338 -23.97 -4.02 7.48
CA LEU A 338 -23.08 -2.89 7.70
C LEU A 338 -22.65 -2.28 6.38
N HIS A 339 -22.98 -1.02 6.14
CA HIS A 339 -22.55 -0.31 4.95
C HIS A 339 -21.09 0.15 5.09
N VAL A 340 -20.24 -0.15 4.10
CA VAL A 340 -18.87 0.38 4.05
C VAL A 340 -18.84 1.55 3.08
N ALA A 341 -18.78 2.77 3.63
CA ALA A 341 -18.72 3.98 2.84
C ALA A 341 -17.39 4.08 2.07
N GLY A 342 -17.46 4.53 0.83
CA GLY A 342 -16.26 4.78 0.01
C GLY A 342 -15.59 6.10 0.37
N TYR A 343 -14.30 6.19 0.06
CA TYR A 343 -13.56 7.46 0.03
C TYR A 343 -13.54 7.96 -1.41
N VAL A 344 -14.16 9.12 -1.65
CA VAL A 344 -14.33 9.69 -2.99
C VAL A 344 -13.36 10.86 -3.16
N PRO A 345 -12.36 10.75 -4.04
CA PRO A 345 -11.45 11.85 -4.31
C PRO A 345 -12.13 12.90 -5.19
N GLU A 346 -11.96 14.17 -4.82
CA GLU A 346 -12.49 15.34 -5.51
C GLU A 346 -11.40 16.39 -5.68
N GLN A 347 -11.63 17.32 -6.60
CA GLN A 347 -10.74 18.45 -6.85
C GLN A 347 -11.56 19.74 -6.87
N ASP A 348 -11.11 20.75 -6.11
CA ASP A 348 -11.77 22.05 -6.11
C ASP A 348 -11.38 22.89 -7.35
N ALA A 349 -12.06 24.02 -7.54
CA ALA A 349 -11.78 24.92 -8.67
C ALA A 349 -10.37 25.53 -8.65
N LYS A 350 -9.66 25.45 -7.52
CA LYS A 350 -8.27 25.91 -7.36
C LYS A 350 -7.26 24.79 -7.61
N GLY A 351 -7.73 23.58 -7.94
CA GLY A 351 -6.90 22.42 -8.22
C GLY A 351 -6.48 21.63 -6.98
N ARG A 352 -6.98 21.97 -5.77
CA ARG A 352 -6.66 21.24 -4.55
C ARG A 352 -7.45 19.94 -4.49
N PHE A 353 -6.77 18.85 -4.17
CA PHE A 353 -7.42 17.55 -3.97
C PHE A 353 -7.91 17.39 -2.54
N PHE A 354 -9.09 16.81 -2.39
CA PHE A 354 -9.67 16.49 -1.09
C PHE A 354 -10.59 15.27 -1.21
N GLY A 355 -10.81 14.59 -0.09
CA GLY A 355 -11.62 13.40 0.00
C GLY A 355 -13.01 13.70 0.55
N GLN A 356 -14.00 13.02 0.01
CA GLN A 356 -15.36 13.03 0.49
C GLN A 356 -15.81 11.64 0.92
N ALA A 357 -16.73 11.57 1.87
CA ALA A 357 -17.47 10.36 2.20
C ALA A 357 -18.95 10.66 2.40
N ILE A 358 -19.80 9.68 2.13
CA ILE A 358 -21.25 9.79 2.28
C ILE A 358 -21.66 9.16 3.61
N TRP A 359 -22.39 9.92 4.43
CA TRP A 359 -23.08 9.45 5.61
C TRP A 359 -24.58 9.53 5.35
N SER A 360 -25.25 8.37 5.26
CA SER A 360 -26.70 8.26 5.10
C SER A 360 -27.39 8.11 6.45
N ASN A 361 -28.64 8.55 6.56
CA ASN A 361 -29.48 8.29 7.73
C ASN A 361 -30.06 6.85 7.78
N ASP A 362 -29.72 6.03 6.79
CA ASP A 362 -30.15 4.64 6.69
C ASP A 362 -29.01 3.68 7.06
N GLY A 363 -29.30 2.76 7.98
CA GLY A 363 -28.40 1.70 8.40
C GLY A 363 -27.17 2.13 9.21
N GLU A 364 -26.40 1.13 9.62
CA GLU A 364 -25.10 1.32 10.24
C GLU A 364 -24.03 1.47 9.16
N THR A 365 -23.07 2.38 9.34
CA THR A 365 -22.01 2.65 8.35
C THR A 365 -20.62 2.65 8.98
N LEU A 366 -19.63 2.08 8.27
CA LEU A 366 -18.20 2.32 8.51
C LEU A 366 -17.71 3.46 7.62
N LEU A 367 -17.62 4.65 8.19
CA LEU A 367 -17.13 5.85 7.52
C LEU A 367 -15.59 5.88 7.49
N PRO A 368 -14.96 6.17 6.34
CA PRO A 368 -13.55 6.55 6.33
C PRO A 368 -13.39 7.96 6.93
N ARG A 369 -12.20 8.29 7.43
CA ARG A 369 -11.84 9.70 7.66
C ARG A 369 -11.60 10.37 6.31
N ALA A 370 -12.53 11.25 5.95
CA ALA A 370 -12.48 12.11 4.76
C ALA A 370 -12.24 13.57 5.16
N ASP A 371 -11.99 14.45 4.18
CA ASP A 371 -11.86 15.88 4.44
C ASP A 371 -13.26 16.54 4.56
N VAL A 372 -14.24 16.01 3.83
CA VAL A 372 -15.66 16.43 3.85
C VAL A 372 -16.60 15.22 3.98
N ILE A 373 -17.67 15.37 4.75
CA ILE A 373 -18.78 14.43 4.83
C ILE A 373 -20.01 15.02 4.15
N LEU A 374 -20.58 14.26 3.22
CA LEU A 374 -21.88 14.53 2.59
C LEU A 374 -22.97 13.78 3.36
N PHE A 375 -23.88 14.52 3.97
CA PHE A 375 -25.01 13.97 4.70
C PHE A 375 -26.19 13.77 3.76
N MET A 376 -26.67 12.53 3.64
CA MET A 376 -27.76 12.15 2.74
C MET A 376 -28.98 11.68 3.54
N ASP A 377 -30.16 12.16 3.15
CA ASP A 377 -31.43 11.62 3.65
C ASP A 377 -31.98 10.62 2.64
N ALA A 378 -31.92 9.34 2.98
CA ALA A 378 -32.35 8.25 2.10
C ALA A 378 -33.82 8.37 1.68
N ALA A 379 -34.66 9.02 2.49
CA ALA A 379 -36.08 9.23 2.18
C ALA A 379 -36.30 10.20 1.00
N LEU A 380 -35.32 11.06 0.69
CA LEU A 380 -35.38 11.98 -0.44
C LEU A 380 -35.01 11.31 -1.78
N GLY A 381 -34.53 10.06 -1.73
CA GLY A 381 -34.15 9.27 -2.89
C GLY A 381 -32.70 9.47 -3.35
N PRO A 382 -32.22 8.60 -4.26
CA PRO A 382 -30.79 8.49 -4.60
C PRO A 382 -30.20 9.65 -5.39
N HIS A 383 -31.04 10.55 -5.91
CA HIS A 383 -30.62 11.71 -6.71
C HIS A 383 -30.83 13.04 -5.97
N ALA A 384 -31.29 13.01 -4.72
CA ALA A 384 -31.41 14.21 -3.92
C ALA A 384 -30.03 14.80 -3.60
N PRO A 385 -29.89 16.13 -3.53
CA PRO A 385 -28.66 16.74 -3.06
C PRO A 385 -28.43 16.42 -1.57
N PRO A 386 -27.19 16.50 -1.07
CA PRO A 386 -26.90 16.38 0.34
C PRO A 386 -27.72 17.37 1.18
N VAL A 387 -28.23 16.91 2.32
CA VAL A 387 -28.94 17.79 3.26
C VAL A 387 -27.98 18.71 4.01
N ALA A 388 -26.71 18.30 4.12
CA ALA A 388 -25.57 19.12 4.53
C ALA A 388 -24.27 18.54 3.93
N SER A 389 -23.27 19.40 3.74
CA SER A 389 -21.91 19.00 3.37
C SER A 389 -20.96 19.71 4.33
N VAL A 390 -20.11 18.98 5.04
CA VAL A 390 -19.39 19.51 6.21
C VAL A 390 -17.98 18.95 6.32
N ARG A 391 -16.99 19.81 6.55
CA ARG A 391 -15.60 19.41 6.81
C ARG A 391 -15.50 18.56 8.07
N TRP A 392 -14.60 17.60 8.05
CA TRP A 392 -14.42 16.60 9.10
C TRP A 392 -14.27 17.19 10.50
N ASP A 393 -13.46 18.23 10.66
CA ASP A 393 -13.19 18.82 11.98
C ASP A 393 -14.46 19.38 12.65
N LEU A 394 -15.39 19.94 11.87
CA LEU A 394 -16.66 20.42 12.38
C LEU A 394 -17.61 19.26 12.74
N VAL A 395 -17.57 18.17 11.97
CA VAL A 395 -18.31 16.95 12.29
C VAL A 395 -17.81 16.34 13.58
N VAL A 396 -16.49 16.21 13.77
CA VAL A 396 -15.90 15.71 15.02
C VAL A 396 -16.25 16.62 16.20
N ARG A 397 -16.16 17.95 16.04
CA ARG A 397 -16.50 18.93 17.08
C ARG A 397 -17.95 18.83 17.53
N ASP A 398 -18.89 18.81 16.59
CA ASP A 398 -20.31 18.96 16.90
C ASP A 398 -21.06 17.64 17.03
N ALA A 399 -20.56 16.58 16.39
CA ALA A 399 -21.20 15.27 16.28
C ALA A 399 -20.23 14.11 16.60
N GLY A 400 -19.08 14.36 17.22
CA GLY A 400 -18.06 13.34 17.54
C GLY A 400 -18.58 12.16 18.37
N MET A 401 -19.62 12.37 19.20
CA MET A 401 -20.27 11.30 19.96
C MET A 401 -20.95 10.25 19.07
N LEU A 402 -21.25 10.57 17.82
CA LEU A 402 -21.80 9.64 16.83
C LEU A 402 -20.69 8.88 16.06
N LEU A 403 -19.45 9.37 16.11
CA LEU A 403 -18.29 8.78 15.43
C LEU A 403 -17.55 7.84 16.38
N MET A 404 -17.88 6.55 16.37
CA MET A 404 -17.17 5.56 17.17
C MET A 404 -15.96 5.02 16.40
N PRO A 405 -14.71 5.18 16.87
CA PRO A 405 -13.56 4.59 16.18
C PRO A 405 -13.70 3.07 16.07
N GLU A 406 -13.52 2.54 14.86
CA GLU A 406 -13.47 1.10 14.63
C GLU A 406 -12.05 0.60 14.90
N LEU A 407 -11.90 -0.16 15.98
CA LEU A 407 -10.60 -0.68 16.41
C LEU A 407 -10.06 -1.72 15.42
N GLY A 408 -8.74 -1.76 15.26
CA GLY A 408 -8.07 -2.75 14.41
C GLY A 408 -8.16 -2.47 12.90
N LEU A 409 -8.58 -1.26 12.50
CA LEU A 409 -8.58 -0.84 11.10
C LEU A 409 -7.60 0.31 10.86
N TYR A 410 -6.78 0.15 9.82
CA TYR A 410 -6.02 1.23 9.21
C TYR A 410 -6.14 1.15 7.66
N PRO A 411 -6.28 2.29 6.95
CA PRO A 411 -6.58 3.62 7.48
C PRO A 411 -7.84 3.63 8.35
N GLU A 412 -7.90 4.57 9.30
CA GLU A 412 -8.93 4.60 10.33
C GLU A 412 -10.35 4.73 9.77
N ARG A 413 -11.29 4.04 10.42
CA ARG A 413 -12.73 4.17 10.15
C ARG A 413 -13.51 4.43 11.41
N TYR A 414 -14.68 5.02 11.24
CA TYR A 414 -15.60 5.35 12.31
C TYR A 414 -16.93 4.66 12.03
N ARG A 415 -17.35 3.82 12.96
CA ARG A 415 -18.66 3.20 12.99
C ARG A 415 -19.68 4.25 13.42
N VAL A 416 -20.69 4.45 12.58
CA VAL A 416 -21.81 5.35 12.84
C VAL A 416 -23.12 4.57 12.81
N ARG A 417 -23.91 4.73 13.86
CA ARG A 417 -25.21 4.05 14.06
C ARG A 417 -26.39 5.01 14.06
N GLY A 418 -26.11 6.30 14.13
CA GLY A 418 -27.09 7.36 14.17
C GLY A 418 -26.82 8.40 13.10
N PHE A 419 -27.67 9.41 13.08
CA PHE A 419 -27.57 10.54 12.16
C PHE A 419 -27.68 11.85 12.93
N PRO A 420 -26.98 12.92 12.52
CA PRO A 420 -27.13 14.24 13.14
C PRO A 420 -28.59 14.72 13.18
N SER A 421 -28.94 15.50 14.22
CA SER A 421 -30.28 16.07 14.34
C SER A 421 -30.57 17.07 13.22
N LYS A 422 -31.86 17.28 12.92
CA LYS A 422 -32.29 18.24 11.89
C LYS A 422 -31.78 19.65 12.19
N GLU A 423 -31.81 20.05 13.45
CA GLU A 423 -31.33 21.35 13.91
C GLU A 423 -29.83 21.52 13.65
N LEU A 424 -29.05 20.47 13.89
CA LEU A 424 -27.61 20.46 13.63
C LEU A 424 -27.31 20.55 12.12
N LEU A 425 -28.02 19.76 11.30
CA LEU A 425 -27.88 19.80 9.85
C LEU A 425 -28.21 21.19 9.28
N GLN A 426 -29.30 21.82 9.74
CA GLN A 426 -29.64 23.19 9.33
C GLN A 426 -28.59 24.21 9.76
N ARG A 427 -28.03 24.05 10.97
CA ARG A 427 -26.95 24.91 11.46
C ARG A 427 -25.72 24.83 10.56
N TRP A 428 -25.27 23.64 10.20
CA TRP A 428 -24.14 23.47 9.28
C TRP A 428 -24.45 23.99 7.88
N LYS A 429 -25.67 23.79 7.37
CA LYS A 429 -26.08 24.31 6.06
C LYS A 429 -26.04 25.85 6.01
N ALA A 430 -26.28 26.52 7.12
CA ALA A 430 -26.19 27.97 7.25
C ALA A 430 -24.77 28.48 7.55
N ASP A 431 -23.82 27.59 7.90
CA ASP A 431 -22.44 27.95 8.24
C ASP A 431 -21.61 28.07 6.95
N PRO A 432 -21.13 29.28 6.58
CA PRO A 432 -20.35 29.48 5.36
C PRO A 432 -18.99 28.78 5.40
N THR A 433 -18.51 28.40 6.59
CA THR A 433 -17.23 27.69 6.78
C THR A 433 -17.39 26.17 6.72
N ALA A 434 -18.63 25.66 6.64
CA ALA A 434 -18.90 24.24 6.67
C ALA A 434 -18.15 23.45 5.59
N MET A 435 -17.88 24.07 4.44
CA MET A 435 -17.17 23.46 3.31
C MET A 435 -15.76 24.02 3.08
N ASP A 436 -15.26 24.88 3.97
CA ASP A 436 -13.94 25.48 3.82
C ASP A 436 -12.86 24.46 4.21
N VAL A 437 -12.50 23.59 3.25
CA VAL A 437 -11.42 22.62 3.39
C VAL A 437 -10.09 23.41 3.45
N PRO A 438 -9.31 23.28 4.54
CA PRO A 438 -8.10 24.05 4.75
C PRO A 438 -7.04 23.79 3.67
#